data_AF-A0A3D4YR57-F1
#
_entry.id   AF-A0A3D4YR57-F1
#
_cell.length_a   1.000
_cell.length_b   1.000
_cell.length_c   1.000
_cell.angle_alpha   90.00
_cell.angle_beta   90.00
_cell.angle_gamma   90.00
#
_symmetry.space_group_name_H-M   'P 1'
#
loop_
_entity.id
_entity.type
_entity.pdbx_description
1 polymer ?
#
loop_
_entity_poly.entity_id
_entity_poly.type
_entity_poly.pdbx_seq_one_letter_code
_entity_poly.pdbx_strand_id
1 'polypeptide(L)' 'MPIYHTLGKIPRKRHIAFKKPGGGIYAEELVGHEGFTGTSALMYHIHPPTTVKSVRRVREIKWEADPDQTLHHRHFLTSR' A
#
# COMPACT_ATOMS: atom_id res chain seq x y z
N MET A 1 -24.67 -7.01 -9.35
CA MET A 1 -23.30 -7.57 -9.38
C MET A 1 -22.33 -6.42 -9.16
N PRO A 2 -21.34 -6.53 -8.25
CA PRO A 2 -20.31 -5.51 -8.14
C PRO A 2 -19.53 -5.40 -9.46
N ILE A 3 -19.35 -4.17 -9.93
CA ILE A 3 -18.60 -3.87 -11.16
C ILE A 3 -17.13 -3.78 -10.74
N TYR A 4 -16.36 -4.84 -10.97
CA TYR A 4 -14.93 -4.80 -10.71
C TYR A 4 -14.25 -3.96 -11.80
N HIS A 5 -13.70 -2.82 -11.38
CA HIS A 5 -12.94 -1.95 -12.27
C HIS A 5 -11.46 -2.34 -12.24
N THR A 6 -10.89 -2.56 -13.42
CA THR A 6 -9.48 -2.92 -13.57
C THR A 6 -8.75 -1.77 -14.25
N LEU A 7 -7.62 -1.34 -13.69
CA LEU A 7 -6.76 -0.30 -14.25
C LEU A 7 -5.34 -0.81 -14.47
N GLY A 8 -4.73 -0.35 -15.56
CA GLY A 8 -3.34 -0.68 -15.88
C GLY A 8 -3.15 -2.10 -16.42
N LYS A 9 -1.91 -2.59 -16.33
CA LYS A 9 -1.55 -3.93 -16.80
C LYS A 9 -1.40 -4.85 -15.59
N ILE A 10 -2.25 -5.88 -15.53
CA ILE A 10 -2.21 -6.89 -14.47
C ILE A 10 -1.75 -8.22 -15.08
N PRO A 11 -0.79 -8.93 -14.47
CA PRO A 11 -0.36 -10.21 -15.00
C PRO A 11 -1.46 -11.26 -14.88
N ARG A 12 -1.55 -12.12 -15.90
CA ARG A 12 -2.57 -13.18 -15.96
C ARG A 12 -2.43 -14.22 -14.84
N LYS A 13 -1.20 -14.42 -14.35
CA LYS A 13 -0.88 -15.30 -13.23
C LYS A 13 -0.21 -14.47 -12.15
N ARG A 14 -0.47 -14.81 -10.88
CA ARG A 14 0.24 -14.25 -9.73
C ARG A 14 1.65 -14.85 -9.64
N HIS A 15 2.55 -14.17 -8.95
CA HIS A 15 3.92 -14.63 -8.69
C HIS A 15 4.69 -14.97 -9.96
N ILE A 16 4.82 -13.97 -10.83
CA ILE A 16 5.57 -14.10 -12.09
C ILE A 16 6.59 -12.97 -12.23
N ALA A 17 7.64 -13.25 -13.00
CA ALA A 17 8.56 -12.22 -13.47
C ALA A 17 7.86 -11.29 -14.48
N PHE A 18 7.16 -10.28 -13.96
CA PHE A 18 6.39 -9.36 -14.79
C PHE A 18 7.32 -8.33 -15.45
N LYS A 19 7.43 -8.36 -16.78
CA LYS A 19 8.36 -7.52 -17.54
C LYS A 19 7.84 -6.09 -17.73
N LYS A 20 8.73 -5.11 -17.60
CA LYS A 20 8.44 -3.69 -17.88
C LYS A 20 8.58 -3.38 -19.38
N PRO A 21 7.79 -2.45 -19.93
CA PRO A 21 8.08 -1.85 -21.23
C PRO A 21 9.40 -1.08 -21.12
N GLY A 22 10.43 -1.46 -21.88
CA GLY A 22 11.77 -0.87 -21.79
C GLY A 22 12.82 -1.75 -21.12
N GLY A 23 12.45 -2.95 -20.66
CA GLY A 23 13.37 -3.93 -20.10
C GLY A 23 13.33 -4.01 -18.57
N GLY A 24 13.89 -5.10 -18.04
CA GLY A 24 13.80 -5.43 -16.62
C GLY A 24 12.42 -5.93 -16.19
N ILE A 25 12.25 -6.04 -14.86
CA ILE A 25 11.04 -6.58 -14.22
C ILE A 25 10.48 -5.60 -13.20
N TYR A 26 9.15 -5.64 -12.99
CA TYR A 26 8.50 -5.01 -11.85
C TYR A 26 8.95 -5.69 -10.57
N ALA A 27 9.18 -4.90 -9.53
CA ALA A 27 9.47 -5.43 -8.21
C ALA A 27 8.15 -5.93 -7.60
N GLU A 28 8.12 -7.19 -7.19
CA GLU A 28 6.94 -7.82 -6.59
C GLU A 28 6.98 -7.65 -5.07
N GLU A 29 5.85 -7.29 -4.46
CA GLU A 29 5.67 -7.18 -3.00
C GLU A 29 4.33 -7.80 -2.59
N LEU A 30 4.36 -8.71 -1.61
CA LEU A 30 3.15 -9.25 -0.99
C LEU A 30 2.82 -8.41 0.25
N VAL A 31 1.70 -7.69 0.21
CA VAL A 31 1.22 -6.90 1.35
C VAL A 31 0.00 -7.58 1.97
N GLY A 32 0.14 -7.90 3.26
CA GLY A 32 -0.93 -8.46 4.07
C GLY A 32 -1.40 -7.49 5.15
N HIS A 33 -2.68 -7.57 5.50
CA HIS A 33 -3.28 -6.75 6.54
C HIS A 33 -2.75 -7.10 7.95
N GLU A 34 -2.58 -8.40 8.25
CA GLU A 34 -2.06 -8.89 9.54
C GLU A 34 -0.80 -9.72 9.33
N GLY A 35 0.16 -9.15 8.60
CA GLY A 35 1.37 -9.89 8.22
C GLY A 35 1.03 -11.00 7.22
N PHE A 36 1.08 -12.26 7.65
CA PHE A 36 0.79 -13.43 6.81
C PHE A 36 -0.62 -14.01 7.03
N THR A 37 -1.39 -13.45 7.96
CA THR A 37 -2.79 -13.81 8.18
C THR A 37 -3.74 -12.77 7.60
N GLY A 38 -4.94 -13.20 7.19
CA GLY A 38 -5.98 -12.31 6.70
C GLY A 38 -5.88 -11.95 5.21
N THR A 39 -6.46 -10.82 4.84
CA THR A 39 -6.51 -10.33 3.46
C THR A 39 -5.13 -9.87 2.99
N SER A 40 -4.78 -10.23 1.76
CA SER A 40 -3.52 -9.84 1.15
C SER A 40 -3.68 -9.49 -0.32
N ALA A 41 -2.77 -8.65 -0.80
CA ALA A 41 -2.66 -8.24 -2.18
C ALA A 41 -1.22 -8.40 -2.65
N LEU A 42 -1.04 -8.89 -3.87
CA LEU A 42 0.24 -8.93 -4.55
C LEU A 42 0.37 -7.68 -5.43
N MET A 43 1.39 -6.87 -5.16
CA MET A 43 1.64 -5.62 -5.86
C MET A 43 2.88 -5.72 -6.74
N TYR A 44 2.87 -4.96 -7.84
CA TYR A 44 3.99 -4.83 -8.77
C TYR A 44 4.39 -3.35 -8.88
N HIS A 45 5.62 -3.04 -8.48
CA HIS A 45 6.11 -1.68 -8.37
C HIS A 45 6.96 -1.26 -9.57
N ILE A 46 6.68 -0.07 -10.11
CA ILE A 46 7.58 0.61 -11.06
C ILE A 46 8.87 0.99 -10.33
N HIS A 47 8.73 1.64 -9.17
CA HIS A 47 9.80 1.97 -8.24
C HIS A 47 9.52 1.25 -6.92
N PRO A 48 10.38 0.31 -6.48
CA PRO A 48 10.17 -0.37 -5.22
C PRO A 48 10.17 0.66 -4.07
N PRO A 49 9.35 0.46 -3.01
CA PRO A 49 9.48 1.27 -1.82
C PRO A 49 10.93 1.18 -1.33
N THR A 50 11.59 2.34 -1.25
CA THR A 50 13.02 2.43 -0.98
C THR A 50 13.36 1.84 0.39
N THR A 51 14.54 1.23 0.50
CA THR A 51 15.11 0.79 1.77
C THR A 51 15.07 1.91 2.81
N VAL A 52 14.64 1.58 4.03
CA VAL A 52 14.57 2.53 5.14
C VAL A 52 15.98 3.02 5.49
N LYS A 53 16.24 4.31 5.29
CA LYS A 53 17.55 4.92 5.60
C LYS A 53 17.78 5.13 7.09
N SER A 54 16.73 5.56 7.80
CA SER A 54 16.78 5.82 9.25
C SER A 54 15.37 5.89 9.82
N VAL A 55 15.19 5.47 11.06
CA VAL A 55 13.95 5.63 11.81
C VAL A 55 14.24 6.51 13.03
N ARG A 56 13.37 7.49 13.29
CA ARG A 56 13.44 8.31 14.51
C ARG A 56 12.06 8.42 15.15
N ARG A 57 12.02 8.39 16.49
CA ARG A 57 10.82 8.73 17.23
C ARG A 57 10.56 10.23 17.08
N VAL A 58 9.39 10.59 16.55
CA VAL A 58 9.01 12.00 16.37
C VAL A 58 8.42 12.56 17.67
N ARG A 59 7.41 11.87 18.22
CA ARG A 59 6.79 12.20 19.52
C ARG A 59 5.93 11.03 20.00
N GLU A 60 5.57 11.05 21.27
CA GLU A 60 4.50 10.20 21.79
C GLU A 60 3.14 10.83 21.47
N ILE A 61 2.20 10.03 21.02
CA ILE A 61 0.82 10.47 20.77
C ILE A 61 -0.09 9.58 21.61
N LYS A 62 -0.91 10.20 22.46
CA LYS A 62 -2.03 9.53 23.12
C LYS A 62 -3.24 9.67 22.21
N TRP A 63 -3.80 8.55 21.78
CA TRP A 63 -5.03 8.53 21.00
C TRP A 63 -6.21 8.82 21.93
N GLU A 64 -7.00 9.83 21.59
CA GLU A 64 -8.26 10.13 22.27
C GLU A 64 -9.42 9.73 21.35
N ALA A 65 -10.45 9.11 21.93
CA ALA A 65 -11.63 8.70 21.18
C ALA A 65 -12.37 9.96 20.72
N ASP A 66 -12.78 9.97 19.46
CA ASP A 66 -13.59 11.06 18.96
C ASP A 66 -15.00 10.97 19.54
N PRO A 67 -15.55 12.05 20.12
CA PRO A 67 -16.95 12.06 20.55
C PRO A 67 -17.92 11.97 19.37
N ASP A 68 -17.50 12.38 18.17
CA ASP A 68 -18.28 12.25 16.94
C ASP A 68 -17.99 10.91 16.26
N GLN A 69 -18.99 10.03 16.24
CA GLN A 69 -18.91 8.72 15.61
C GLN A 69 -19.16 8.76 14.10
N THR A 70 -19.41 9.94 13.54
CA THR A 70 -19.63 10.08 12.11
C THR A 70 -18.32 9.89 11.36
N LEU A 71 -18.28 8.89 10.47
CA LEU A 71 -17.11 8.59 9.66
C LEU A 71 -16.89 9.70 8.62
N HIS A 72 -15.97 10.62 8.94
CA HIS A 72 -15.53 11.66 8.01
C HIS A 72 -14.11 11.42 7.52
N HIS A 73 -13.86 11.71 6.25
CA HIS A 73 -12.50 11.75 5.71
C HIS A 73 -11.77 12.95 6.32
N ARG A 74 -10.85 12.70 7.26
CA ARG A 74 -10.07 13.76 7.89
C ARG A 74 -8.75 13.93 7.14
N HIS A 75 -8.57 15.09 6.53
CA HIS A 75 -7.32 15.46 5.91
C HIS A 75 -6.32 15.84 7.02
N PHE A 76 -5.33 14.99 7.27
CA PHE A 76 -4.22 15.34 8.13
C PHE A 76 -3.41 16.44 7.44
N LEU A 77 -3.50 17.69 7.91
CA LEU A 77 -2.64 18.78 7.46
C LEU A 77 -1.20 18.44 7.85
N THR A 78 -0.43 17.89 6.90
CA THR A 78 0.96 17.45 7.09
C THR A 78 1.99 18.55 6.80
N SER A 79 1.59 19.81 6.67
CA SER A 79 2.50 20.93 6.46
C SER A 79 2.13 22.15 7.31
N ARG A 80 3.00 22.50 8.25
CA ARG A 80 3.16 23.84 8.81
C ARG A 80 4.64 24.13 8.95
#